data_AF-A0A8H7KNJ5-F1
#
_entry.id   AF-A0A8H7KNJ5-F1
#
_cell.length_a   1.000
_cell.length_b   1.000
_cell.length_c   1.000
_cell.angle_alpha   90.00
_cell.angle_beta   90.00
_cell.angle_gamma   90.00
#
_symmetry.space_group_name_H-M   'P 1'
#
loop_
_entity.id
_entity.type
_entity.pdbx_description
1 polymer ?
#
loop_
_entity_poly.entity_id
_entity_poly.type
_entity_poly.pdbx_seq_one_letter_code
_entity_poly.pdbx_strand_id
1 'polypeptide(L)'
;MRLIIRDDSAAVNILDGTVEDLIGECKHYEERIKAAGGIELFLGGIGEDGHIAFNEPGSSLASRTRIKTLAYDTILANARFFDNDVNKVPRMALTVGVATVLESKEVVVVVTGLRKSLALSKAIELHVKTVKYFKSIEHVQNEVERAHAALLKKGAAVGEEQIGSME
;
A
#
# COMPACT_ATOMS: atom_id res chain seq x y z
N MET A 1 -0.21 -9.05 4.87
CA MET A 1 -0.18 -8.63 3.46
C MET A 1 -0.09 -9.88 2.61
N ARG A 2 -1.00 -10.10 1.66
CA ARG A 2 -1.05 -11.34 0.86
C ARG A 2 -0.49 -11.02 -0.53
N LEU A 3 0.62 -11.65 -0.89
CA LEU A 3 1.18 -11.56 -2.24
C LEU A 3 0.51 -12.67 -3.06
N ILE A 4 -0.25 -12.31 -4.09
CA ILE A 4 -0.86 -13.29 -5.00
C ILE A 4 0.08 -13.40 -6.21
N ILE A 5 0.85 -14.48 -6.25
CA ILE A 5 1.60 -14.89 -7.43
C ILE A 5 0.66 -15.82 -8.22
N ARG A 6 0.33 -15.47 -9.47
CA ARG A 6 -0.45 -16.35 -10.34
C ARG A 6 0.43 -17.54 -10.76
N ASP A 7 0.08 -18.76 -10.31
CA ASP A 7 -0.29 -19.88 -11.19
C ASP A 7 -0.78 -21.07 -10.35
N ASP A 8 -1.92 -21.63 -10.72
CA ASP A 8 -2.60 -22.80 -10.15
C ASP A 8 -2.91 -22.86 -8.63
N SER A 9 -3.94 -23.62 -8.31
CA SER A 9 -4.62 -23.72 -7.00
C SER A 9 -3.76 -24.16 -5.79
N ALA A 10 -2.44 -24.23 -5.93
CA ALA A 10 -1.42 -24.46 -4.90
C ALA A 10 -0.50 -23.25 -4.60
N ALA A 11 -0.58 -22.13 -5.34
CA ALA A 11 0.40 -21.03 -5.27
C ALA A 11 0.15 -19.95 -4.19
N VAL A 12 -0.12 -20.34 -2.95
CA VAL A 12 -0.17 -19.38 -1.83
C VAL A 12 1.21 -19.29 -1.17
N ASN A 13 1.90 -18.17 -1.37
CA ASN A 13 3.17 -17.88 -0.73
C ASN A 13 2.97 -16.83 0.36
N ILE A 14 3.28 -17.20 1.60
CA ILE A 14 3.26 -16.32 2.77
C ILE A 14 4.58 -16.50 3.50
N LEU A 15 5.15 -15.40 4.00
CA LEU A 15 6.32 -15.44 4.88
C LEU A 15 5.96 -16.21 6.15
N ASP A 16 6.69 -17.29 6.43
CA ASP A 16 6.48 -18.06 7.64
C ASP A 16 7.27 -17.47 8.81
N GLY A 17 6.55 -16.80 9.73
CA GLY A 17 7.15 -16.21 10.93
C GLY A 17 7.41 -17.22 12.06
N THR A 18 7.16 -18.51 11.86
CA THR A 18 7.29 -19.56 12.89
C THR A 18 8.53 -20.43 12.72
N VAL A 19 9.26 -20.30 11.61
CA VAL A 19 10.49 -21.05 11.36
C VAL A 19 11.65 -20.57 12.25
N GLU A 20 12.60 -21.48 12.50
CA GLU A 20 13.80 -21.15 13.28
C GLU A 20 14.72 -20.17 12.52
N ASP A 21 14.98 -20.42 11.23
CA ASP A 21 15.81 -19.54 10.39
C ASP A 21 14.98 -18.52 9.62
N LEU A 22 14.61 -17.44 10.30
CA LEU A 22 13.87 -16.32 9.72
C LEU A 22 14.64 -15.60 8.59
N ILE A 23 15.98 -15.59 8.64
CA ILE A 23 16.80 -14.97 7.60
C ILE A 23 16.79 -15.85 6.34
N GLY A 24 16.91 -17.16 6.52
CA GLY A 24 16.74 -18.16 5.48
C GLY A 24 15.38 -18.04 4.80
N GLU A 25 14.30 -17.93 5.58
CA GLU A 25 12.94 -17.76 5.02
C GLU A 25 12.82 -16.47 4.19
N CYS A 26 13.39 -15.35 4.66
CA CYS A 26 13.38 -14.10 3.89
C CYS A 26 14.11 -14.25 2.54
N LYS A 27 15.26 -14.95 2.51
CA LYS A 27 16.00 -15.23 1.27
C LYS A 27 15.20 -16.16 0.35
N HIS A 28 14.66 -17.24 0.91
CA HIS A 28 13.89 -18.21 0.14
C HIS A 28 12.61 -17.58 -0.45
N TYR A 29 11.97 -16.66 0.27
CA TYR A 29 10.83 -15.90 -0.25
C TYR A 29 11.21 -15.05 -1.47
N GLU A 30 12.36 -14.38 -1.44
CA GLU A 30 12.88 -13.60 -2.58
C GLU A 30 13.24 -14.50 -3.77
N GLU A 31 13.81 -15.68 -3.52
CA GLU A 31 14.11 -16.67 -4.54
C GLU A 31 12.84 -17.20 -5.21
N ARG A 32 11.79 -17.49 -4.42
CA ARG A 32 10.48 -17.90 -4.95
C ARG A 32 9.85 -16.82 -5.84
N ILE A 33 9.94 -15.54 -5.44
CA ILE A 33 9.49 -14.42 -6.28
C ILE A 33 10.25 -14.43 -7.63
N LYS A 34 11.58 -14.55 -7.59
CA LYS A 34 12.41 -14.56 -8.80
C LYS A 34 12.13 -15.78 -9.69
N ALA A 35 12.00 -16.96 -9.09
CA ALA A 35 11.69 -18.20 -9.79
C ALA A 35 10.33 -18.15 -10.50
N ALA A 36 9.37 -17.41 -9.93
CA ALA A 36 8.07 -17.13 -10.55
C ALA A 36 8.11 -16.03 -11.64
N GLY A 37 9.28 -15.46 -11.95
CA GLY A 37 9.41 -14.39 -12.94
C GLY A 37 9.15 -12.98 -12.40
N GLY A 38 9.06 -12.82 -11.07
CA GLY A 38 8.76 -11.56 -10.41
C GLY A 38 7.27 -11.38 -10.07
N ILE A 39 6.94 -10.22 -9.53
CA ILE A 39 5.56 -9.88 -9.16
C ILE A 39 4.93 -9.09 -10.31
N GLU A 40 3.86 -9.61 -10.90
CA GLU A 40 3.13 -8.88 -11.94
C GLU A 40 2.36 -7.69 -11.35
N LEU A 41 1.63 -7.92 -10.27
CA LEU A 41 0.83 -6.91 -9.60
C LEU A 41 1.02 -7.01 -8.09
N PHE A 42 1.50 -5.91 -7.49
CA PHE A 42 1.50 -5.74 -6.06
C PHE A 42 0.31 -4.89 -5.63
N LEU A 43 -0.60 -5.48 -4.86
CA LEU A 43 -1.73 -4.77 -4.26
C LEU A 43 -1.48 -4.55 -2.77
N GLY A 44 -1.49 -3.30 -2.33
CA GLY A 44 -1.24 -2.94 -0.94
C GLY A 44 -2.10 -1.78 -0.46
N GLY A 45 -1.94 -1.45 0.81
CA GLY A 45 -2.41 -0.18 1.39
C GLY A 45 -1.24 0.57 2.00
N ILE A 46 -1.49 1.80 2.47
CA ILE A 46 -0.51 2.61 3.22
C ILE A 46 -0.94 2.84 4.66
N GLY A 47 0.03 2.99 5.56
CA GLY A 47 -0.15 3.47 6.94
C GLY A 47 -0.53 4.96 7.02
N GLU A 48 -0.90 5.43 8.21
CA GLU A 48 -1.17 6.86 8.48
C GLU A 48 0.10 7.73 8.39
N ASP A 49 1.25 7.10 8.59
CA ASP A 49 2.60 7.62 8.40
C ASP A 49 3.15 7.41 6.96
N GLY A 50 2.38 6.75 6.09
CA GLY A 50 2.75 6.45 4.70
C GLY A 50 3.56 5.16 4.50
N HIS A 51 3.72 4.29 5.50
CA HIS A 51 4.43 3.02 5.30
C HIS A 51 3.69 2.08 4.34
N ILE A 52 4.42 1.25 3.61
CA ILE A 52 3.90 0.11 2.86
C ILE A 52 4.41 -1.20 3.48
N ALA A 53 3.55 -2.21 3.61
CA ALA A 53 3.85 -3.40 4.41
C ALA A 53 4.30 -2.99 5.83
N PHE A 54 5.41 -3.51 6.36
CA PHE A 54 6.03 -3.00 7.59
C PHE A 54 7.27 -2.11 7.31
N ASN A 55 7.35 -1.49 6.14
CA ASN A 55 8.43 -0.56 5.79
C ASN A 55 8.14 0.84 6.34
N GLU A 56 8.34 0.99 7.65
CA GLU A 56 8.16 2.24 8.39
C GLU A 56 9.07 3.37 7.87
N PRO A 57 8.73 4.64 8.15
CA PRO A 57 9.59 5.79 7.85
C PRO A 57 11.04 5.55 8.32
N GLY A 58 12.00 5.84 7.44
CA GLY A 58 13.42 5.54 7.65
C GLY A 58 13.89 4.20 7.10
N SER A 59 12.99 3.35 6.59
CA SER A 59 13.37 2.14 5.85
C SER A 59 14.16 2.49 4.58
N SER A 60 15.22 1.71 4.30
CA SER A 60 16.03 1.90 3.09
C SER A 60 15.22 1.69 1.81
N LEU A 61 15.43 2.56 0.82
CA LEU A 61 14.86 2.42 -0.53
C LEU A 61 15.32 1.16 -1.26
N ALA A 62 16.50 0.65 -0.91
CA ALA A 62 17.06 -0.58 -1.45
C ALA A 62 16.75 -1.82 -0.58
N SER A 63 15.88 -1.70 0.42
CA SER A 63 15.61 -2.80 1.35
C SER A 63 14.97 -4.00 0.65
N ARG A 64 15.41 -5.20 1.03
CA ARG A 64 14.82 -6.49 0.66
C ARG A 64 13.93 -7.04 1.77
N THR A 65 13.32 -8.19 1.48
CA THR A 65 12.57 -8.98 2.46
C THR A 65 13.44 -9.26 3.68
N ARG A 66 12.92 -8.94 4.86
CA ARG A 66 13.68 -8.96 6.11
C ARG A 66 12.79 -9.05 7.34
N ILE A 67 13.44 -9.32 8.45
CA ILE A 67 12.89 -9.15 9.79
C ILE A 67 12.86 -7.65 10.14
N LYS A 68 11.75 -7.20 10.73
CA LYS A 68 11.56 -5.81 11.10
C LYS A 68 10.92 -5.71 12.48
N THR A 69 11.55 -4.94 13.37
CA THR A 69 10.95 -4.51 14.63
C THR A 69 9.82 -3.53 14.34
N LEU A 70 8.66 -3.76 14.94
CA LEU A 70 7.50 -2.89 14.81
C LEU A 70 7.67 -1.67 15.71
N ALA A 71 7.36 -0.49 15.18
CA ALA A 71 7.23 0.73 15.96
C ALA A 71 6.08 0.63 16.96
N TYR A 72 6.17 1.41 18.02
CA TYR A 72 5.14 1.46 19.06
C TYR A 72 3.77 1.84 18.51
N ASP A 73 3.70 2.80 17.57
CA ASP A 73 2.45 3.20 16.93
C ASP A 73 1.82 2.07 16.12
N THR A 74 2.65 1.25 15.46
CA THR A 74 2.20 0.03 14.75
C THR A 74 1.63 -1.00 15.74
N ILE A 75 2.28 -1.17 16.90
CA ILE A 75 1.79 -2.05 17.97
C ILE A 75 0.44 -1.55 18.50
N LEU A 76 0.32 -0.26 18.79
CA LEU A 76 -0.91 0.36 19.29
C LEU A 76 -2.06 0.23 18.28
N ALA A 77 -1.80 0.51 17.00
CA ALA A 77 -2.78 0.38 15.93
C ALA A 77 -3.27 -1.06 15.72
N ASN A 78 -2.41 -2.04 15.98
CA ASN A 78 -2.73 -3.45 15.83
C ASN A 78 -3.33 -4.09 17.10
N ALA A 79 -3.17 -3.48 18.29
CA ALA A 79 -3.71 -3.99 19.54
C ALA A 79 -5.22 -4.27 19.48
N ARG A 80 -5.98 -3.55 18.64
CA ARG A 80 -7.40 -3.82 18.36
C ARG A 80 -7.70 -5.25 17.86
N PHE A 81 -6.71 -5.94 17.31
CA PHE A 81 -6.80 -7.34 16.87
C PHE A 81 -6.35 -8.34 17.95
N PHE A 82 -5.88 -7.86 19.10
CA PHE A 82 -5.32 -8.65 20.20
C PHE A 82 -5.96 -8.24 21.54
N ASP A 83 -7.30 -8.24 21.59
CA ASP A 83 -8.10 -7.85 22.78
C ASP A 83 -7.82 -6.44 23.32
N ASN A 84 -7.31 -5.54 22.49
CA ASN A 84 -6.79 -4.21 22.89
C ASN A 84 -5.60 -4.28 23.87
N ASP A 85 -4.87 -5.40 23.93
CA ASP A 85 -3.68 -5.58 24.78
C ASP A 85 -2.39 -5.50 23.94
N VAL A 86 -1.64 -4.43 24.15
CA VAL A 86 -0.35 -4.18 23.46
C VAL A 86 0.70 -5.24 23.75
N ASN A 87 0.62 -5.96 24.89
CA ASN A 87 1.60 -6.98 25.26
C ASN A 87 1.42 -8.28 24.46
N LYS A 88 0.23 -8.50 23.91
CA LYS A 88 -0.07 -9.66 23.06
C LYS A 88 0.34 -9.46 21.60
N VAL A 89 0.64 -8.23 21.19
CA VAL A 89 1.05 -7.92 19.82
C VAL A 89 2.50 -8.36 19.61
N PRO A 90 2.81 -9.11 18.54
CA PRO A 90 4.19 -9.44 18.19
C PRO A 90 5.04 -8.18 18.04
N ARG A 91 6.27 -8.19 18.56
CA ARG A 91 7.19 -7.04 18.46
C ARG A 91 7.96 -6.98 17.14
N MET A 92 7.94 -8.08 16.39
CA MET A 92 8.70 -8.24 15.15
C MET A 92 7.80 -8.88 14.10
N ALA A 93 8.06 -8.56 12.84
CA ALA A 93 7.39 -9.14 11.70
C ALA A 93 8.37 -9.41 10.57
N LEU A 94 8.05 -10.38 9.71
CA LEU A 94 8.67 -10.51 8.40
C LEU A 94 7.92 -9.59 7.42
N THR A 95 8.67 -8.88 6.58
CA THR A 95 8.09 -7.98 5.58
C THR A 95 8.90 -8.04 4.30
N VAL A 96 8.22 -7.94 3.16
CA VAL A 96 8.89 -7.62 1.90
C VAL A 96 9.53 -6.23 1.98
N GLY A 97 10.62 -6.06 1.24
CA GLY A 97 11.36 -4.81 1.20
C GLY A 97 10.79 -3.79 0.22
N VAL A 98 11.27 -2.56 0.37
CA VAL A 98 10.92 -1.39 -0.46
C VAL A 98 11.37 -1.65 -1.91
N ALA A 99 12.54 -2.26 -2.12
CA ALA A 99 13.00 -2.67 -3.45
C ALA A 99 12.18 -3.86 -4.00
N THR A 100 11.82 -4.82 -3.14
CA THR A 100 11.01 -5.98 -3.54
C THR A 100 9.65 -5.56 -4.09
N VAL A 101 9.01 -4.55 -3.46
CA VAL A 101 7.75 -3.97 -3.99
C VAL A 101 7.99 -3.26 -5.32
N LEU A 102 9.06 -2.47 -5.45
CA LEU A 102 9.40 -1.72 -6.67
C LEU A 102 9.69 -2.58 -7.89
N GLU A 103 10.23 -3.78 -7.66
CA GLU A 103 10.51 -4.75 -8.71
C GLU A 103 9.24 -5.36 -9.29
N SER A 104 8.09 -5.11 -8.67
CA SER A 104 6.80 -5.48 -9.25
C SER A 104 6.57 -4.70 -10.55
N LYS A 105 5.98 -5.36 -11.55
CA LYS A 105 5.64 -4.73 -12.83
C LYS A 105 4.62 -3.60 -12.63
N GLU A 106 3.61 -3.84 -11.79
CA GLU A 106 2.64 -2.85 -11.36
C GLU A 106 2.46 -2.85 -9.84
N VAL A 107 2.22 -1.65 -9.28
CA VAL A 107 1.91 -1.45 -7.86
C VAL A 107 0.63 -0.64 -7.76
N VAL A 108 -0.37 -1.18 -7.06
CA VAL A 108 -1.64 -0.53 -6.77
C VAL A 108 -1.77 -0.38 -5.26
N VAL A 109 -1.99 0.85 -4.82
CA VAL A 109 -2.21 1.17 -3.41
C VAL A 109 -3.65 1.63 -3.22
N VAL A 110 -4.37 0.95 -2.34
CA VAL A 110 -5.73 1.32 -1.94
C VAL A 110 -5.67 2.13 -0.65
N VAL A 111 -6.24 3.34 -0.68
CA VAL A 111 -6.23 4.28 0.44
C VAL A 111 -7.66 4.65 0.81
N THR A 112 -8.06 4.34 2.04
CA THR A 112 -9.42 4.60 2.54
C THR A 112 -9.38 5.26 3.90
N GLY A 113 -10.22 6.28 4.09
CA GLY A 113 -10.44 6.96 5.36
C GLY A 113 -9.58 8.21 5.56
N LEU A 114 -10.14 9.19 6.28
CA LEU A 114 -9.57 10.53 6.45
C LEU A 114 -8.19 10.54 7.12
N ARG A 115 -7.90 9.56 8.00
CA ARG A 115 -6.61 9.48 8.71
C ARG A 115 -5.41 9.23 7.78
N LYS A 116 -5.66 8.85 6.52
CA LYS A 116 -4.62 8.63 5.50
C LYS A 116 -4.37 9.84 4.60
N SER A 117 -5.11 10.94 4.77
CA SER A 117 -5.02 12.12 3.90
C SER A 117 -3.61 12.72 3.84
N LEU A 118 -2.95 12.86 5.00
CA LEU A 118 -1.60 13.41 5.07
C LEU A 118 -0.57 12.49 4.39
N ALA A 119 -0.68 11.18 4.60
CA ALA A 119 0.17 10.20 3.93
C ALA A 119 -0.02 10.26 2.40
N LEU A 120 -1.26 10.37 1.94
CA LEU A 120 -1.60 10.49 0.52
C LEU A 120 -1.08 11.78 -0.10
N SER A 121 -1.28 12.93 0.55
CA SER A 121 -0.72 14.22 0.09
C SER A 121 0.81 14.18 0.01
N LYS A 122 1.48 13.61 1.02
CA LYS A 122 2.94 13.41 0.99
C LYS A 122 3.40 12.51 -0.16
N ALA A 123 2.59 11.51 -0.51
CA ALA A 123 2.87 10.57 -1.59
C ALA A 123 2.81 11.22 -2.96
N ILE A 124 1.77 12.02 -3.20
CA ILE A 124 1.43 12.58 -4.50
C ILE A 124 2.15 13.91 -4.73
N GLU A 125 2.11 14.82 -3.75
CA GLU A 125 2.48 16.23 -3.95
C GLU A 125 3.93 16.50 -3.57
N LEU A 126 4.40 15.91 -2.47
CA LEU A 126 5.72 16.21 -1.90
C LEU A 126 6.87 15.37 -2.48
N HIS A 127 6.59 14.52 -3.48
CA HIS A 127 7.57 13.69 -4.17
C HIS A 127 8.47 12.86 -3.21
N VAL A 128 7.97 12.55 -2.01
CA VAL A 128 8.75 11.88 -0.97
C VAL A 128 9.07 10.46 -1.47
N LYS A 129 10.37 10.18 -1.61
CA LYS A 129 10.87 8.94 -2.25
C LYS A 129 10.40 7.66 -1.54
N THR A 130 10.10 7.71 -0.24
CA THR A 130 9.56 6.58 0.53
C THR A 130 8.17 6.14 0.04
N VAL A 131 7.42 7.03 -0.63
CA VAL A 131 6.04 6.77 -1.07
C VAL A 131 5.89 6.83 -2.59
N LYS A 132 7.00 6.96 -3.35
CA LYS A 132 6.98 6.86 -4.81
C LYS A 132 6.86 5.40 -5.26
N TYR A 133 5.66 4.85 -5.15
CA TYR A 133 5.27 3.55 -5.72
C TYR A 133 4.05 3.66 -6.59
N PHE A 134 4.14 4.50 -7.61
CA PHE A 134 3.00 4.75 -8.46
C PHE A 134 3.47 4.91 -9.91
N LYS A 135 3.58 3.78 -10.61
CA LYS A 135 3.59 3.78 -12.07
C LYS A 135 2.21 4.12 -12.65
N SER A 136 1.14 3.89 -11.88
CA SER A 136 -0.24 4.01 -12.36
C SER A 136 -0.92 5.35 -12.03
N ILE A 137 -0.35 6.19 -11.17
CA ILE A 137 -0.99 7.47 -10.80
C ILE A 137 -1.00 8.47 -11.95
N GLU A 138 0.01 8.56 -12.82
CA GLU A 138 -0.11 9.51 -13.95
C GLU A 138 -1.33 9.19 -14.83
N HIS A 139 -1.66 7.91 -15.00
CA HIS A 139 -2.84 7.52 -15.77
C HIS A 139 -4.15 7.79 -15.00
N VAL A 140 -4.22 7.38 -13.73
CA VAL A 140 -5.43 7.53 -12.91
C VAL A 140 -5.69 8.98 -12.54
N GLN A 141 -4.66 9.77 -12.24
CA GLN A 141 -4.75 11.22 -12.01
C GLN A 141 -5.31 11.90 -13.27
N ASN A 142 -4.77 11.58 -14.46
CA ASN A 142 -5.29 12.10 -15.72
C ASN A 142 -6.74 11.64 -15.99
N GLU A 143 -7.15 10.44 -15.57
CA GLU A 143 -8.54 9.98 -15.67
C GLU A 143 -9.49 10.67 -14.68
N VAL A 144 -9.06 10.86 -13.43
CA VAL A 144 -9.82 11.57 -12.40
C VAL A 144 -9.99 13.03 -12.76
N GLU A 145 -8.93 13.69 -13.26
CA GLU A 145 -8.98 15.07 -13.75
C GLU A 145 -9.90 15.19 -14.97
N ARG A 146 -9.83 14.25 -15.93
CA ARG A 146 -10.76 14.19 -17.07
C ARG A 146 -12.22 13.98 -16.63
N ALA A 147 -12.46 13.07 -15.69
CA ALA A 147 -13.79 12.79 -15.16
C ALA A 147 -14.35 13.99 -14.39
N HIS A 148 -13.53 14.67 -13.58
CA HIS A 148 -13.92 15.88 -12.85
C HIS A 148 -14.25 17.04 -13.80
N ALA A 149 -13.42 17.26 -14.84
CA ALA A 149 -13.70 18.27 -15.86
C ALA A 149 -15.00 17.98 -16.65
N ALA A 150 -15.29 16.70 -16.92
CA ALA A 150 -16.54 16.30 -17.57
C ALA A 150 -17.77 16.52 -16.68
N LEU A 151 -17.65 16.30 -15.37
CA LEU A 151 -18.72 16.57 -14.40
C LEU A 151 -18.99 18.06 -14.24
N LEU A 152 -17.96 18.92 -14.24
CA LEU A 152 -18.12 20.37 -14.21
C LEU A 152 -18.83 20.91 -15.46
N LYS A 153 -18.50 20.39 -16.65
CA LYS A 153 -19.21 20.75 -17.90
C LYS A 153 -20.67 20.28 -17.91
N LYS A 154 -20.97 19.10 -17.35
CA LYS A 154 -22.35 18.62 -17.22
C LYS A 154 -23.15 19.41 -16.17
N GLY A 155 -22.52 19.83 -15.07
CA GLY A 155 -23.14 20.69 -14.06
C GLY A 155 -23.44 22.10 -14.59
N ALA A 156 -22.55 22.65 -15.41
CA ALA A 156 -22.77 23.95 -16.07
C ALA A 156 -23.88 23.90 -17.14
N ALA A 157 -24.16 22.74 -17.72
CA ALA A 157 -25.20 22.57 -18.74
C ALA A 157 -26.63 22.37 -18.16
N VAL A 158 -26.77 22.22 -16.84
CA VAL A 158 -28.06 21.94 -16.16
C VAL A 158 -28.55 23.17 -15.34
N GLY A 159 -27.89 24.32 -15.48
CA GLY A 159 -28.09 25.49 -14.62
C GLY A 159 -28.87 26.67 -15.20
N GLU A 160 -29.58 26.53 -16.32
CA GLU A 160 -30.44 27.60 -16.88
C GLU A 160 -31.75 27.04 -17.44
N GLU A 161 -32.69 26.62 -16.58
CA GLU A 161 -34.11 26.55 -16.95
C GLU A 161 -35.03 26.79 -15.72
N GLN A 162 -35.55 28.03 -15.68
CA GLN A 162 -36.71 28.60 -14.96
C GLN A 162 -37.35 27.88 -13.77
N ILE A 163 -37.51 28.59 -12.63
CA ILE A 163 -38.81 28.72 -11.93
C ILE A 163 -38.92 30.13 -11.32
N GLY A 164 -40.00 30.86 -11.66
CA GLY A 164 -40.22 32.27 -11.34
C GLY A 164 -40.80 32.55 -9.94
N SER A 165 -40.77 33.83 -9.57
CA SER A 165 -41.36 34.38 -8.34
C SER A 165 -42.88 34.45 -8.42
N MET A 166 -43.56 34.15 -7.30
CA MET A 166 -44.87 34.72 -7.00
C MET A 166 -44.81 35.37 -5.62
N GLU A 167 -45.46 36.53 -5.53
CA GLU A 167 -45.74 37.31 -4.31
C GLU A 167 -46.40 36.48 -3.21
#